data_AF-A0A7V9ASJ1-F1
#
_entry.id   AF-A0A7V9ASJ1-F1
#
_cell.length_a   1.000
_cell.length_b   1.000
_cell.length_c   1.000
_cell.angle_alpha   90.00
_cell.angle_beta   90.00
_cell.angle_gamma   90.00
#
_symmetry.space_group_name_H-M   'P 1'
#
loop_
_entity.id
_entity.type
_entity.pdbx_description
1 polymer ?
#
loop_
_entity_poly.entity_id
_entity_poly.type
_entity_poly.pdbx_seq_one_letter_code
_entity_poly.pdbx_strand_id
1 'polypeptide(L)'
;MDRIRLPTSRAGRIAAGAATALVLLLVLSQLLLPGIGEGAVEDRLTENGGAADVSLSAKPAARLLLGDGDRIEIDATGLDLEIARANDPVVFDDLDRFGDVEIVIADSTVGPVRLEHLVLSRNGDEPYSLEATGTTSLADLAGSAGEDFEVPGSDLLGAILNATGVGGSDLALDLDMRLESDGGRVRVLEGGGEVAGIPTGPLAELIASAIVVEV
;
A
#
# COMPACT_ATOMS: atom_id res chain seq x y z
N MET A 1 34.55 39.11 -10.59
CA MET A 1 33.31 39.51 -9.88
C MET A 1 32.37 40.09 -10.91
N ASP A 2 31.52 39.23 -11.47
CA ASP A 2 30.63 39.58 -12.58
C ASP A 2 29.38 40.27 -12.04
N ARG A 3 29.08 41.49 -12.50
CA ARG A 3 27.94 42.26 -12.00
C ARG A 3 26.69 41.82 -12.77
N ILE A 4 25.74 41.25 -12.06
CA ILE A 4 24.39 40.97 -12.57
C ILE A 4 23.81 42.28 -13.13
N ARG A 5 23.75 42.39 -14.46
CA ARG A 5 23.12 43.54 -15.13
C ARG A 5 21.60 43.37 -15.02
N LEU A 6 20.98 44.17 -14.15
CA LEU A 6 19.53 44.27 -14.09
C LEU A 6 19.00 44.80 -15.42
N PRO A 7 17.98 44.16 -16.02
CA PRO A 7 17.42 44.62 -17.30
C PRO A 7 16.69 45.95 -17.12
N THR A 8 17.08 46.96 -17.91
CA THR A 8 16.59 48.35 -17.81
C THR A 8 15.32 48.63 -18.63
N SER A 9 14.85 47.68 -19.44
CA SER A 9 13.62 47.83 -20.23
C SER A 9 12.36 47.44 -19.42
N ARG A 10 11.21 48.07 -19.72
CA ARG A 10 9.92 47.70 -19.09
C ARG A 10 9.59 46.22 -19.28
N ALA A 11 9.89 45.66 -20.45
CA ALA A 11 9.75 44.23 -20.74
C ALA A 11 10.64 43.36 -19.84
N GLY A 12 11.90 43.78 -19.60
CA GLY A 12 12.82 43.05 -18.74
C GLY A 12 12.42 43.07 -17.26
N ARG A 13 11.80 44.16 -16.78
CA ARG A 13 11.23 44.23 -15.43
C ARG A 13 10.01 43.33 -15.25
N ILE A 14 9.12 43.27 -16.25
CA ILE A 14 7.95 42.37 -16.23
C ILE A 14 8.41 40.91 -16.24
N ALA A 15 9.37 40.57 -17.11
CA ALA A 15 9.93 39.21 -17.18
C ALA A 15 10.60 38.81 -15.85
N ALA A 16 11.39 39.70 -15.25
CA ALA A 16 12.02 39.43 -13.95
C ALA A 16 10.99 39.29 -12.81
N GLY A 17 9.93 40.12 -12.82
CA GLY A 17 8.83 40.02 -11.87
C GLY A 17 8.06 38.71 -12.00
N ALA A 18 7.72 38.30 -13.23
CA ALA A 18 7.05 37.04 -13.50
C ALA A 18 7.91 35.82 -13.09
N ALA A 19 9.22 35.84 -13.40
CA ALA A 19 10.14 34.80 -12.98
C ALA A 19 10.24 34.69 -11.44
N THR A 20 10.32 35.82 -10.74
CA THR A 20 10.34 35.85 -9.27
C THR A 20 9.05 35.30 -8.67
N ALA A 21 7.90 35.70 -9.21
CA ALA A 21 6.61 35.20 -8.76
C ALA A 21 6.48 33.69 -8.98
N LEU A 22 6.94 33.17 -10.13
CA LEU A 22 6.91 31.75 -10.44
C LEU A 22 7.82 30.94 -9.51
N VAL A 23 9.03 31.42 -9.23
CA VAL A 23 9.92 30.80 -8.24
C VAL A 23 9.28 30.79 -6.85
N LEU A 24 8.64 31.89 -6.45
CA LEU A 24 7.98 31.99 -5.14
C LEU A 24 6.80 31.02 -5.04
N LEU A 25 5.98 30.89 -6.11
CA LEU A 25 4.91 29.90 -6.17
C LEU A 25 5.47 28.48 -6.07
N LEU A 26 6.55 28.17 -6.79
CA LEU A 26 7.18 26.84 -6.71
C LEU A 26 7.65 26.53 -5.30
N VAL A 27 8.30 27.48 -4.62
CA VAL A 27 8.75 27.31 -3.23
C VAL A 27 7.58 27.08 -2.28
N LEU A 28 6.50 27.85 -2.41
CA LEU A 28 5.29 27.66 -1.60
C LEU A 28 4.64 26.29 -1.87
N SER A 29 4.58 25.86 -3.14
CA SER A 29 4.07 24.55 -3.51
C SER A 29 4.92 23.41 -2.93
N GLN A 30 6.25 23.54 -2.90
CA GLN A 30 7.13 22.54 -2.26
C GLN A 30 6.86 22.38 -0.77
N LEU A 31 6.39 23.43 -0.10
CA LEU A 31 6.16 23.42 1.35
C LEU A 31 4.75 22.97 1.72
N LEU A 32 3.76 23.29 0.89
CA LEU A 32 2.34 23.07 1.21
C LEU A 32 1.76 21.79 0.62
N LEU A 33 2.21 21.38 -0.58
CA LEU A 33 1.60 20.24 -1.26
C LEU A 33 1.83 18.89 -0.56
N PRO A 34 3.03 18.58 -0.03
CA PRO A 34 3.24 17.34 0.71
C PRO A 34 2.23 17.19 1.85
N GLY A 35 2.15 18.19 2.74
CA GLY A 35 1.25 18.15 3.90
C GLY A 35 -0.25 18.04 3.58
N ILE A 36 -0.70 18.56 2.43
CA ILE A 36 -2.11 18.39 2.01
C ILE A 36 -2.36 16.96 1.54
N GLY A 37 -1.42 16.37 0.79
CA GLY A 37 -1.54 14.99 0.33
C GLY A 37 -1.47 13.99 1.49
N GLU A 38 -0.56 14.22 2.44
CA GLU A 38 -0.37 13.41 3.64
C GLU A 38 -1.68 13.31 4.45
N GLY A 39 -2.28 14.45 4.79
CA GLY A 39 -3.53 14.46 5.56
C GLY A 39 -4.71 13.80 4.83
N ALA A 40 -4.79 13.92 3.50
CA ALA A 40 -5.86 13.27 2.74
C ALA A 40 -5.74 11.73 2.74
N VAL A 41 -4.52 11.20 2.74
CA VAL A 41 -4.27 9.75 2.85
C VAL A 41 -4.52 9.28 4.29
N GLU A 42 -4.04 10.03 5.28
CA GLU A 42 -4.27 9.76 6.71
C GLU A 42 -5.77 9.70 7.05
N ASP A 43 -6.55 10.69 6.63
CA ASP A 43 -7.99 10.76 6.85
C ASP A 43 -8.71 9.54 6.25
N ARG A 44 -8.26 9.06 5.09
CA ARG A 44 -8.86 7.90 4.41
C ARG A 44 -8.48 6.59 5.09
N LEU A 45 -7.22 6.43 5.49
CA LEU A 45 -6.76 5.23 6.20
C LEU A 45 -7.43 5.09 7.57
N THR A 46 -7.74 6.21 8.22
CA THR A 46 -8.31 6.25 9.57
C THR A 46 -9.83 6.42 9.60
N GLU A 47 -10.51 6.36 8.44
CA GLU A 47 -11.96 6.59 8.31
C GLU A 47 -12.78 5.65 9.21
N ASN A 48 -12.33 4.40 9.36
CA ASN A 48 -12.97 3.38 10.18
C ASN A 48 -12.33 3.22 11.58
N GLY A 49 -11.29 4.00 11.88
CA GLY A 49 -10.56 3.96 13.15
C GLY A 49 -9.06 3.78 12.99
N GLY A 50 -8.37 3.80 14.14
CA GLY A 50 -6.91 3.69 14.20
C GLY A 50 -6.19 5.03 14.10
N ALA A 51 -4.91 4.95 13.77
CA ALA A 51 -4.05 6.10 13.53
C ALA A 51 -3.08 5.78 12.38
N ALA A 52 -2.77 6.79 11.58
CA ALA A 52 -1.77 6.71 10.53
C ALA A 52 -0.90 7.98 10.55
N ASP A 53 0.39 7.83 10.31
CA ASP A 53 1.31 8.90 9.96
C ASP A 53 1.73 8.67 8.52
N VAL A 54 1.63 9.69 7.68
CA VAL A 54 1.92 9.59 6.25
C VAL A 54 2.93 10.66 5.90
N SER A 55 3.99 10.27 5.20
CA SER A 55 4.95 11.20 4.61
C SER A 55 5.03 11.01 3.10
N LEU A 56 4.87 12.12 2.37
CA LEU A 56 4.96 12.15 0.92
C LEU A 56 6.07 13.10 0.49
N SER A 57 6.87 12.69 -0.49
CA SER A 57 7.86 13.59 -1.08
C SER A 57 7.93 13.47 -2.59
N ALA A 58 8.07 14.60 -3.27
CA ALA A 58 8.34 14.63 -4.70
C ALA A 58 9.11 15.90 -5.07
N LYS A 59 9.98 15.80 -6.08
CA LYS A 59 10.74 16.92 -6.64
C LYS A 59 10.55 16.96 -8.16
N PRO A 60 9.80 17.96 -8.67
CA PRO A 60 9.06 18.99 -7.95
C PRO A 60 7.78 18.45 -7.28
N ALA A 61 7.41 18.98 -6.10
CA ALA A 61 6.18 18.64 -5.38
C ALA A 61 4.88 18.76 -6.17
N ALA A 62 4.86 19.53 -7.27
CA ALA A 62 3.72 19.59 -8.17
C ALA A 62 3.39 18.22 -8.81
N ARG A 63 4.34 17.27 -8.83
CA ARG A 63 4.11 15.88 -9.25
C ARG A 63 3.11 15.15 -8.36
N LEU A 64 3.06 15.47 -7.06
CA LEU A 64 2.09 14.86 -6.14
C LEU A 64 0.63 15.16 -6.55
N LEU A 65 0.38 16.29 -7.21
CA LEU A 65 -0.94 16.63 -7.75
C LEU A 65 -1.38 15.72 -8.90
N LEU A 66 -0.44 15.01 -9.51
CA LEU A 66 -0.68 14.02 -10.56
C LEU A 66 -0.65 12.58 -10.00
N GLY A 67 -0.45 12.42 -8.68
CA GLY A 67 -0.27 11.13 -8.03
C GLY A 67 1.14 10.56 -8.14
N ASP A 68 2.13 11.33 -8.62
CA ASP A 68 3.52 10.88 -8.76
C ASP A 68 4.42 11.43 -7.65
N GLY A 69 5.29 10.59 -7.10
CA GLY A 69 6.23 10.96 -6.06
C GLY A 69 7.61 10.34 -6.17
N ASP A 70 8.53 10.84 -5.35
CA ASP A 70 9.83 10.22 -5.15
C ASP A 70 9.78 9.22 -4.00
N ARG A 71 8.98 9.48 -2.96
CA ARG A 71 8.79 8.58 -1.80
C ARG A 71 7.40 8.70 -1.18
N ILE A 72 6.87 7.57 -0.73
CA ILE A 72 5.72 7.44 0.17
C ILE A 72 6.11 6.57 1.37
N GLU A 73 5.82 7.07 2.57
CA GLU A 73 6.04 6.38 3.84
C GLU A 73 4.73 6.42 4.62
N ILE A 74 4.28 5.27 5.13
CA ILE A 74 3.04 5.13 5.90
C ILE A 74 3.35 4.29 7.14
N ASP A 75 3.11 4.86 8.32
CA ASP A 75 3.15 4.16 9.61
C ASP A 75 1.75 4.17 10.21
N ALA A 76 1.11 3.00 10.31
CA ALA A 76 -0.25 2.91 10.80
C ALA A 76 -0.47 1.84 11.87
N THR A 77 -1.46 2.07 12.72
CA THR A 77 -1.82 1.14 13.79
C THR A 77 -3.31 1.16 14.10
N GLY A 78 -3.86 0.00 14.47
CA GLY A 78 -5.26 -0.10 14.88
C GLY A 78 -6.25 0.20 13.76
N LEU A 79 -5.84 0.04 12.49
CA LEU A 79 -6.73 0.30 11.35
C LEU A 79 -7.80 -0.78 11.26
N ASP A 80 -9.00 -0.39 10.81
CA ASP A 80 -10.08 -1.29 10.43
C ASP A 80 -10.31 -1.17 8.93
N LEU A 81 -9.62 -2.03 8.18
CA LEU A 81 -9.58 -2.02 6.73
C LEU A 81 -10.62 -3.00 6.21
N GLU A 82 -11.44 -2.53 5.28
CA GLU A 82 -12.37 -3.39 4.56
C GLU A 82 -11.65 -4.08 3.41
N ILE A 83 -12.00 -5.35 3.17
CA ILE A 83 -11.55 -6.06 1.97
C ILE A 83 -12.17 -5.38 0.74
N ALA A 84 -11.46 -4.50 0.03
CA ALA A 84 -11.87 -3.99 -1.26
C ALA A 84 -12.14 -5.17 -2.23
N ARG A 85 -13.22 -5.06 -3.00
CA ARG A 85 -13.67 -6.20 -3.84
C ARG A 85 -12.62 -6.51 -4.91
N ALA A 86 -12.57 -7.78 -5.35
CA ALA A 86 -11.64 -8.38 -6.33
C ALA A 86 -11.46 -7.69 -7.72
N ASN A 87 -12.00 -6.49 -7.90
CA ASN A 87 -11.94 -5.70 -9.12
C ASN A 87 -11.22 -4.35 -8.94
N ASP A 88 -10.50 -4.11 -7.84
CA ASP A 88 -9.66 -2.90 -7.66
C ASP A 88 -8.15 -3.25 -7.75
N PRO A 89 -7.59 -3.43 -8.97
CA PRO A 89 -6.16 -3.68 -9.20
C PRO A 89 -5.32 -2.39 -9.14
N VAL A 90 -5.73 -1.38 -8.37
CA VAL A 90 -5.33 0.02 -8.63
C VAL A 90 -4.25 0.53 -7.70
N VAL A 91 -4.05 0.03 -6.49
CA VAL A 91 -3.09 0.72 -5.61
C VAL A 91 -1.68 0.20 -5.71
N PHE A 92 -1.42 -0.99 -6.26
CA PHE A 92 -0.07 -1.20 -6.80
C PHE A 92 0.20 -0.21 -7.94
N ASP A 93 -0.79 0.16 -8.76
CA ASP A 93 -0.63 1.21 -9.77
C ASP A 93 -0.40 2.59 -9.15
N ASP A 94 -1.05 2.93 -8.02
CA ASP A 94 -0.80 4.17 -7.31
C ASP A 94 0.57 4.18 -6.60
N LEU A 95 0.98 3.07 -5.98
CA LEU A 95 2.30 2.92 -5.36
C LEU A 95 3.42 2.90 -6.40
N ASP A 96 3.19 2.34 -7.59
CA ASP A 96 4.14 2.34 -8.71
C ASP A 96 4.52 3.73 -9.23
N ARG A 97 3.74 4.76 -8.89
CA ARG A 97 4.05 6.16 -9.18
C ARG A 97 5.08 6.78 -8.23
N PHE A 98 5.52 6.04 -7.21
CA PHE A 98 6.54 6.46 -6.24
C PHE A 98 7.85 5.71 -6.44
N GLY A 99 8.98 6.41 -6.39
CA GLY A 99 10.30 5.76 -6.46
C GLY A 99 10.55 4.82 -5.28
N ASP A 100 10.35 5.30 -4.07
CA ASP A 100 10.48 4.53 -2.83
C ASP A 100 9.13 4.38 -2.13
N VAL A 101 8.86 3.19 -1.60
CA VAL A 101 7.64 2.85 -0.86
C VAL A 101 8.04 2.17 0.45
N GLU A 102 7.49 2.63 1.57
CA GLU A 102 7.58 1.98 2.87
C GLU A 102 6.23 2.09 3.57
N ILE A 103 5.63 0.96 3.89
CA ILE A 103 4.32 0.88 4.54
C ILE A 103 4.45 -0.09 5.69
N VAL A 104 4.20 0.39 6.89
CA VAL A 104 4.23 -0.38 8.13
C VAL A 104 2.87 -0.28 8.78
N ILE A 105 2.22 -1.42 8.98
CA ILE A 105 0.90 -1.51 9.62
C ILE A 105 1.01 -2.48 10.81
N ALA A 106 0.50 -2.09 11.96
CA ALA A 106 0.50 -2.92 13.17
C ALA A 106 -0.88 -3.01 13.81
N ASP A 107 -1.15 -4.10 14.52
CA ASP A 107 -2.35 -4.27 15.36
C ASP A 107 -3.67 -3.87 14.65
N SER A 108 -3.83 -4.25 13.40
CA SER A 108 -4.93 -3.81 12.53
C SER A 108 -5.81 -4.98 12.10
N THR A 109 -6.97 -4.71 11.53
CA THR A 109 -7.88 -5.72 10.99
C THR A 109 -8.11 -5.45 9.50
N VAL A 110 -8.06 -6.50 8.68
CA VAL A 110 -8.40 -6.47 7.25
C VAL A 110 -9.45 -7.53 7.01
N GLY A 111 -10.72 -7.12 6.96
CA GLY A 111 -11.86 -8.04 6.93
C GLY A 111 -11.80 -9.11 8.04
N PRO A 112 -11.77 -10.41 7.71
CA PRO A 112 -11.71 -11.50 8.68
C PRO A 112 -10.28 -11.80 9.21
N VAL A 113 -9.28 -11.01 8.82
CA VAL A 113 -7.88 -11.22 9.22
C VAL A 113 -7.47 -10.16 10.22
N ARG A 114 -6.97 -10.58 11.38
CA ARG A 114 -6.25 -9.71 12.30
C ARG A 114 -4.78 -9.68 11.89
N LEU A 115 -4.27 -8.52 11.55
CA LEU A 115 -2.86 -8.31 11.27
C LEU A 115 -2.15 -7.86 12.55
N GLU A 116 -1.16 -8.63 12.98
CA GLU A 116 -0.27 -8.19 14.04
C GLU A 116 0.79 -7.23 13.49
N HIS A 117 1.35 -7.55 12.32
CA HIS A 117 2.35 -6.73 11.64
C HIS A 117 2.32 -6.94 10.14
N LEU A 118 2.51 -5.86 9.38
CA LEU A 118 2.70 -5.88 7.93
C LEU A 118 3.74 -4.83 7.56
N VAL A 119 4.69 -5.22 6.73
CA VAL A 119 5.70 -4.34 6.13
C VAL A 119 5.71 -4.57 4.63
N LEU A 120 5.39 -3.54 3.86
CA LEU A 120 5.54 -3.52 2.41
C LEU A 120 6.59 -2.46 2.06
N SER A 121 7.65 -2.86 1.34
CA SER A 121 8.71 -1.95 0.96
C SER A 121 9.17 -2.12 -0.48
N ARG A 122 9.61 -1.02 -1.10
CA ARG A 122 10.30 -0.99 -2.39
C ARG A 122 11.30 0.16 -2.42
N ASN A 123 12.49 -0.08 -2.97
CA ASN A 123 13.48 0.95 -3.22
C ASN A 123 13.73 1.08 -4.73
N GLY A 124 13.39 2.22 -5.32
CA GLY A 124 13.49 2.45 -6.76
C GLY A 124 12.74 1.40 -7.60
N ASP A 125 13.44 0.84 -8.60
CA ASP A 125 12.88 -0.12 -9.56
C ASP A 125 12.97 -1.59 -9.08
N GLU A 126 13.30 -1.83 -7.81
CA GLU A 126 13.38 -3.18 -7.26
C GLU A 126 11.98 -3.81 -7.09
N PRO A 127 11.87 -5.16 -7.04
CA PRO A 127 10.64 -5.81 -6.62
C PRO A 127 10.26 -5.39 -5.19
N TYR A 128 8.96 -5.35 -4.91
CA TYR A 128 8.45 -5.15 -3.57
C TYR A 128 8.84 -6.33 -2.67
N SER A 129 9.09 -6.03 -1.41
CA SER A 129 9.21 -6.99 -0.31
C SER A 129 8.02 -6.83 0.60
N LEU A 130 7.27 -7.91 0.84
CA LEU A 130 6.14 -7.97 1.73
C LEU A 130 6.43 -8.97 2.86
N GLU A 131 6.38 -8.50 4.08
CA GLU A 131 6.38 -9.32 5.30
C GLU A 131 5.06 -9.08 6.02
N ALA A 132 4.34 -10.13 6.40
CA ALA A 132 3.12 -9.98 7.17
C ALA A 132 2.90 -11.15 8.13
N THR A 133 2.51 -10.82 9.35
CA THR A 133 2.08 -11.77 10.38
C THR A 133 0.66 -11.45 10.82
N GLY A 134 -0.19 -12.47 10.83
CA GLY A 134 -1.61 -12.33 11.11
C GLY A 134 -2.21 -13.55 11.80
N THR A 135 -3.45 -13.40 12.23
CA THR A 135 -4.33 -14.49 12.63
C THR A 135 -5.68 -14.37 11.95
N THR A 136 -6.26 -15.51 11.57
CA THR A 136 -7.62 -15.58 11.04
C THR A 136 -8.31 -16.83 11.54
N SER A 137 -9.65 -16.92 11.48
CA SER A 137 -10.37 -18.13 11.85
C SER A 137 -11.15 -18.71 10.67
N LEU A 138 -11.34 -20.04 10.68
CA LEU A 138 -12.16 -20.71 9.67
C LEU A 138 -13.62 -20.22 9.69
N ALA A 139 -14.12 -19.77 10.84
CA ALA A 139 -15.46 -19.24 10.96
C ALA A 139 -15.58 -17.87 10.28
N ASP A 140 -14.57 -17.02 10.46
CA ASP A 140 -14.53 -15.68 9.85
C ASP A 140 -14.37 -15.80 8.32
N LEU A 141 -13.49 -16.70 7.85
CA LEU A 141 -13.33 -17.00 6.42
C LEU A 141 -14.62 -17.56 5.78
N ALA A 142 -15.30 -18.47 6.48
CA ALA A 142 -16.57 -19.02 6.00
C ALA A 142 -17.70 -17.98 5.98
N GLY A 143 -17.68 -17.03 6.92
CA GLY A 143 -18.58 -15.88 6.94
C GLY A 143 -18.39 -14.99 5.70
N SER A 144 -17.14 -14.69 5.35
CA SER A 144 -16.80 -13.84 4.20
C SER A 144 -17.06 -14.51 2.84
N ALA A 145 -16.90 -15.83 2.73
CA ALA A 145 -17.11 -16.54 1.45
C ALA A 145 -18.59 -16.62 1.02
N GLY A 146 -19.52 -16.52 1.99
CA GLY A 146 -20.96 -16.69 1.76
C GLY A 146 -21.64 -15.58 0.97
N GLU A 147 -20.98 -14.44 0.75
CA GLU A 147 -21.60 -13.27 0.15
C GLU A 147 -21.35 -13.13 -1.36
N ASP A 148 -20.27 -13.70 -1.93
CA ASP A 148 -19.97 -13.61 -3.38
C ASP A 148 -19.12 -14.78 -3.97
N PHE A 149 -18.73 -15.79 -3.20
CA PHE A 149 -17.76 -16.80 -3.65
C PHE A 149 -18.39 -18.19 -3.87
N GLU A 150 -18.60 -18.58 -5.13
CA GLU A 150 -18.98 -19.95 -5.50
C GLU A 150 -17.71 -20.82 -5.39
N VAL A 151 -17.51 -21.53 -4.28
CA VAL A 151 -16.25 -22.25 -3.98
C VAL A 151 -16.17 -23.59 -4.73
N PRO A 152 -15.29 -23.77 -5.74
CA PRO A 152 -14.94 -25.09 -6.24
C PRO A 152 -13.98 -25.79 -5.26
N GLY A 153 -14.43 -26.84 -4.56
CA GLY A 153 -13.54 -27.72 -3.80
C GLY A 153 -13.97 -28.06 -2.37
N SER A 154 -15.18 -28.60 -2.19
CA SER A 154 -15.68 -29.13 -0.91
C SER A 154 -14.74 -30.16 -0.24
N ASP A 155 -13.83 -30.77 -0.99
CA ASP A 155 -12.86 -31.74 -0.48
C ASP A 155 -11.70 -31.11 0.32
N LEU A 156 -11.34 -29.85 0.06
CA LEU A 156 -10.26 -29.15 0.77
C LEU A 156 -10.65 -28.79 2.21
N LEU A 157 -11.92 -28.43 2.41
CA LEU A 157 -12.49 -28.21 3.75
C LEU A 157 -12.39 -29.47 4.61
N GLY A 158 -12.61 -30.66 4.02
CA GLY A 158 -12.46 -31.93 4.72
C GLY A 158 -11.02 -32.22 5.17
N ALA A 159 -10.02 -31.80 4.40
CA ALA A 159 -8.60 -31.96 4.75
C ALA A 159 -8.17 -31.03 5.89
N ILE A 160 -8.61 -29.77 5.87
CA ILE A 160 -8.31 -28.79 6.92
C ILE A 160 -8.99 -29.19 8.24
N LEU A 161 -10.26 -29.60 8.20
CA LEU A 161 -10.99 -30.06 9.38
C LEU A 161 -10.36 -31.31 10.02
N ASN A 162 -9.80 -32.22 9.22
CA ASN A 162 -9.07 -33.39 9.73
C ASN A 162 -7.68 -33.03 10.29
N ALA A 163 -7.02 -32.02 9.73
CA ALA A 163 -5.68 -31.62 10.13
C ALA A 163 -5.68 -30.78 11.43
N THR A 164 -6.67 -29.89 11.62
CA THR A 164 -6.73 -29.01 12.79
C THR A 164 -7.49 -29.61 13.96
N GLY A 165 -8.34 -30.62 13.72
CA GLY A 165 -9.02 -31.40 14.77
C GLY A 165 -9.98 -30.63 15.67
N VAL A 166 -10.19 -29.32 15.46
CA VAL A 166 -10.95 -28.45 16.36
C VAL A 166 -11.65 -27.34 15.57
N GLY A 167 -12.99 -27.33 15.61
CA GLY A 167 -13.78 -26.19 15.15
C GLY A 167 -13.58 -24.99 16.06
N GLY A 168 -12.86 -23.97 15.58
CA GLY A 168 -12.66 -22.69 16.26
C GLY A 168 -11.23 -22.32 16.63
N SER A 169 -10.21 -22.91 16.00
CA SER A 169 -8.81 -22.52 16.26
C SER A 169 -8.38 -21.41 15.31
N ASP A 170 -7.75 -20.37 15.84
CA ASP A 170 -7.09 -19.33 15.04
C ASP A 170 -5.97 -19.97 14.21
N LEU A 171 -5.97 -19.68 12.90
CA LEU A 171 -4.88 -19.98 11.98
C LEU A 171 -3.90 -18.81 12.00
N ALA A 172 -2.66 -19.09 12.39
CA ALA A 172 -1.55 -18.16 12.20
C ALA A 172 -1.21 -18.05 10.72
N LEU A 173 -0.96 -16.82 10.28
CA LEU A 173 -0.52 -16.42 8.96
C LEU A 173 0.87 -15.83 9.11
N ASP A 174 1.81 -16.34 8.32
CA ASP A 174 3.18 -15.82 8.20
C ASP A 174 3.51 -15.77 6.71
N LEU A 175 3.74 -14.57 6.20
CA LEU A 175 3.98 -14.28 4.79
C LEU A 175 5.32 -13.55 4.66
N ASP A 176 6.22 -14.11 3.87
CA ASP A 176 7.44 -13.47 3.39
C ASP A 176 7.50 -13.65 1.87
N MET A 177 7.29 -12.56 1.13
CA MET A 177 7.10 -12.57 -0.31
C MET A 177 7.84 -11.44 -1.01
N ARG A 178 8.38 -11.74 -2.19
CA ARG A 178 8.80 -10.77 -3.18
C ARG A 178 7.77 -10.64 -4.29
N LEU A 179 7.34 -9.41 -4.54
CA LEU A 179 6.26 -9.10 -5.45
C LEU A 179 6.76 -8.18 -6.57
N GLU A 180 6.30 -8.42 -7.79
CA GLU A 180 6.47 -7.52 -8.93
C GLU A 180 5.10 -6.99 -9.35
N SER A 181 5.01 -5.69 -9.61
CA SER A 181 3.82 -5.10 -10.22
C SER A 181 4.00 -5.02 -11.73
N ASP A 182 3.09 -5.61 -12.51
CA ASP A 182 3.02 -5.49 -13.97
C ASP A 182 1.68 -4.86 -14.38
N GLY A 183 1.70 -3.52 -14.43
CA GLY A 183 0.54 -2.68 -14.77
C GLY A 183 -0.55 -2.76 -13.70
N GLY A 184 -0.17 -2.52 -12.43
CA GLY A 184 -1.04 -2.58 -11.26
C GLY A 184 -1.37 -4.02 -10.80
N ARG A 185 -0.93 -5.04 -11.52
CA ARG A 185 -1.17 -6.44 -11.18
C ARG A 185 0.03 -7.03 -10.48
N VAL A 186 -0.19 -7.52 -9.27
CA VAL A 186 0.83 -8.18 -8.47
C VAL A 186 1.13 -9.59 -9.02
N ARG A 187 2.41 -9.89 -9.13
CA ARG A 187 2.95 -11.23 -9.37
C ARG A 187 3.93 -11.57 -8.26
N VAL A 188 3.79 -12.76 -7.69
CA VAL A 188 4.78 -13.28 -6.74
C VAL A 188 5.99 -13.76 -7.53
N LEU A 189 7.16 -13.19 -7.26
CA LEU A 189 8.43 -13.62 -7.86
C LEU A 189 9.05 -14.76 -7.05
N GLU A 190 9.13 -14.55 -5.75
CA GLU A 190 9.77 -15.45 -4.79
C GLU A 190 9.04 -15.34 -3.44
N GLY A 191 9.17 -16.36 -2.61
CA GLY A 191 8.52 -16.43 -1.30
C GLY A 191 7.34 -17.39 -1.24
N GLY A 192 6.85 -17.62 -0.04
CA GLY A 192 5.77 -18.56 0.25
C GLY A 192 5.36 -18.40 1.70
N GLY A 193 4.07 -18.61 2.00
CA GLY A 193 3.58 -18.55 3.37
C GLY A 193 3.75 -19.87 4.11
N GLU A 194 3.71 -19.83 5.43
CA GLU A 194 3.42 -21.00 6.23
C GLU A 194 2.05 -20.85 6.86
N VAL A 195 1.18 -21.84 6.63
CA VAL A 195 -0.10 -21.94 7.37
C VAL A 195 0.05 -23.12 8.31
N ALA A 196 0.17 -22.83 9.60
CA ALA A 196 0.43 -23.82 10.66
C ALA A 196 1.71 -24.67 10.43
N GLY A 197 2.79 -24.07 9.90
CA GLY A 197 4.11 -24.71 9.73
C GLY A 197 4.22 -25.64 8.52
N ILE A 198 3.31 -25.54 7.55
CA ILE A 198 3.34 -26.30 6.30
C ILE A 198 3.72 -25.36 5.13
N PRO A 199 4.77 -25.67 4.35
CA PRO A 199 5.17 -24.87 3.18
C PRO A 199 4.04 -24.81 2.15
N THR A 200 3.50 -23.62 1.91
CA THR A 200 2.31 -23.43 1.09
C THR A 200 2.62 -23.16 -0.38
N GLY A 201 3.53 -23.87 -1.05
CA GLY A 201 3.87 -23.57 -2.47
C GLY A 201 2.65 -23.30 -3.39
N PRO A 202 1.57 -24.12 -3.36
CA PRO A 202 0.32 -23.85 -4.10
C PRO A 202 -0.73 -23.01 -3.34
N LEU A 203 -0.65 -22.94 -2.01
CA LEU A 203 -1.60 -22.19 -1.16
C LEU A 203 -1.20 -20.71 -1.04
N ALA A 204 0.09 -20.38 -1.14
CA ALA A 204 0.64 -19.05 -1.31
C ALA A 204 0.25 -18.48 -2.68
N GLU A 205 0.18 -19.29 -3.74
CA GLU A 205 -0.38 -18.89 -5.03
C GLU A 205 -1.87 -18.53 -4.90
N LEU A 206 -2.62 -19.28 -4.08
CA LEU A 206 -4.05 -19.07 -3.85
C LEU A 206 -4.33 -17.89 -2.91
N ILE A 207 -3.55 -17.72 -1.84
CA ILE A 207 -3.59 -16.59 -0.93
C ILE A 207 -3.07 -15.32 -1.63
N ALA A 208 -1.99 -15.39 -2.40
CA ALA A 208 -1.56 -14.28 -3.24
C ALA A 208 -2.66 -13.92 -4.24
N SER A 209 -3.34 -14.88 -4.89
CA SER A 209 -4.49 -14.56 -5.75
C SER A 209 -5.67 -13.92 -5.02
N ALA A 210 -5.81 -14.17 -3.71
CA ALA A 210 -6.82 -13.58 -2.85
C ALA A 210 -6.38 -12.25 -2.20
N ILE A 211 -5.07 -11.98 -2.09
CA ILE A 211 -4.45 -10.75 -1.57
C ILE A 211 -4.07 -9.76 -2.70
N VAL A 212 -4.00 -10.23 -3.95
CA VAL A 212 -3.97 -9.36 -5.17
C VAL A 212 -5.28 -8.57 -5.32
N VAL A 213 -6.24 -8.83 -4.45
CA VAL A 213 -7.43 -8.04 -4.23
C VAL A 213 -7.12 -7.08 -3.08
N GLU A 214 -7.01 -5.80 -3.39
CA GLU A 214 -6.53 -4.69 -2.55
C GLU A 214 -5.04 -4.44 -2.64
N VAL A 215 -4.69 -3.38 -3.34
CA VAL A 215 -4.90 -2.10 -2.68
C VAL A 215 -5.78 -1.25 -3.64
#